data_AF-A0A2I6SDH2-F1
#
_entry.id   AF-A0A2I6SDH2-F1
#
_cell.length_a   1.000
_cell.length_b   1.000
_cell.length_c   1.000
_cell.angle_alpha   90.00
_cell.angle_beta   90.00
_cell.angle_gamma   90.00
#
_symmetry.space_group_name_H-M   'P 1'
#
loop_
_entity.id
_entity.type
_entity.pdbx_description
1 polymer ?
#
loop_
_entity_poly.entity_id
_entity_poly.type
_entity_poly.pdbx_seq_one_letter_code
_entity_poly.pdbx_strand_id
1 'polypeptide(L)' 'MKCPVCGNEVEIFDICDNCNWQNNGPKESENDLKGPNSMTLKQAREIYKKSKNI' A
#
# COMPACT_ATOMS: atom_id res chain seq x y z
N MET A 1 -2.65 -11.73 3.70
CA MET A 1 -3.52 -11.14 2.65
C MET A 1 -2.67 -10.33 1.69
N LYS A 2 -3.15 -9.97 0.49
CA LYS A 2 -2.29 -9.29 -0.49
C LYS A 2 -2.21 -7.78 -0.24
N CYS A 3 -0.97 -7.27 -0.18
CA CYS A 3 -0.68 -5.85 -0.11
C CYS A 3 -1.29 -5.15 -1.32
N PRO A 4 -2.11 -4.10 -1.12
CA PRO A 4 -2.78 -3.44 -2.22
C PRO A 4 -1.81 -2.66 -3.12
N VAL A 5 -0.59 -2.36 -2.67
CA VAL A 5 0.42 -1.66 -3.48
C VAL A 5 1.22 -2.62 -4.35
N CYS A 6 1.83 -3.63 -3.74
CA CYS A 6 2.82 -4.48 -4.41
C CYS A 6 2.42 -5.95 -4.59
N GLY A 7 1.29 -6.38 -4.01
CA GLY A 7 0.83 -7.77 -4.08
C GLY A 7 1.59 -8.77 -3.21
N ASN A 8 2.54 -8.34 -2.38
CA ASN A 8 3.20 -9.21 -1.40
C ASN A 8 2.23 -9.62 -0.27
N GLU A 9 2.52 -10.70 0.46
CA GLU A 9 1.76 -10.98 1.70
C GLU A 9 2.00 -9.90 2.75
N VAL A 10 0.94 -9.52 3.44
CA VAL A 10 0.92 -8.61 4.59
C VAL A 10 -0.34 -8.86 5.40
N GLU A 11 -0.29 -8.71 6.72
CA GLU A 11 -1.46 -8.85 7.59
C GLU A 11 -2.28 -7.55 7.66
N ILE A 12 -3.51 -7.63 8.17
CA ILE A 12 -4.35 -6.44 8.39
C ILE A 12 -3.68 -5.57 9.47
N PHE A 13 -3.60 -4.26 9.21
CA PHE A 13 -2.97 -3.24 10.05
C PHE A 13 -1.45 -3.33 10.20
N ASP A 14 -0.81 -4.27 9.49
CA ASP A 14 0.63 -4.42 9.46
C ASP A 14 1.28 -3.64 8.29
N ILE A 15 2.59 -3.40 8.39
CA ILE A 15 3.39 -2.70 7.38
C ILE A 15 4.01 -3.74 6.45
N CYS A 16 3.81 -3.58 5.13
CA CYS A 16 4.36 -4.49 4.15
C CYS A 16 5.88 -4.34 4.03
N ASP A 17 6.62 -5.39 4.36
CA ASP A 17 8.10 -5.43 4.31
C ASP A 17 8.71 -5.12 2.92
N ASN A 18 7.95 -5.27 1.83
CA ASN A 18 8.43 -5.05 0.47
C ASN A 18 8.26 -3.61 -0.03
N CYS A 19 7.22 -2.89 0.43
CA CYS A 19 6.90 -1.56 -0.10
C CYS A 19 6.59 -0.51 0.98
N ASN A 20 6.67 -0.89 2.25
CA ASN A 20 6.40 -0.06 3.43
C ASN A 20 4.98 0.55 3.48
N TRP A 21 4.03 0.02 2.70
CA TRP A 21 2.62 0.38 2.82
C TRP A 21 1.99 -0.32 4.01
N GLN A 22 1.33 0.43 4.90
CA GLN A 22 0.49 -0.18 5.93
C GLN A 22 -0.85 -0.60 5.32
N ASN A 23 -1.21 -1.87 5.50
CA ASN A 23 -2.46 -2.42 5.02
C ASN A 23 -3.64 -2.05 5.93
N ASN A 24 -4.57 -1.23 5.45
CA ASN A 24 -5.73 -0.78 6.24
C ASN A 24 -6.92 -1.76 6.22
N GLY A 25 -6.76 -2.95 5.64
CA GLY A 25 -7.79 -3.98 5.56
C GLY A 25 -8.89 -3.66 4.54
N PRO A 26 -10.10 -4.22 4.72
CA PRO A 26 -11.18 -4.15 3.71
C PRO A 26 -11.69 -2.74 3.36
N LYS A 27 -11.38 -1.73 4.19
CA LYS A 27 -11.80 -0.33 3.98
C LYS A 27 -10.74 0.50 3.27
N GLU A 28 -9.76 -0.10 2.59
CA GLU A 28 -8.81 0.64 1.75
C GLU A 28 -9.55 1.52 0.71
N SER A 29 -9.01 2.72 0.47
CA SER A 29 -9.57 3.72 -0.44
C SER A 29 -8.45 4.36 -1.23
N GLU A 30 -8.64 4.56 -2.54
CA GLU A 30 -7.57 5.04 -3.41
C GLU A 30 -7.11 6.47 -3.12
N ASN A 31 -7.99 7.31 -2.57
CA ASN A 31 -7.79 8.75 -2.47
C ASN A 31 -7.69 9.27 -1.03
N ASP A 32 -7.87 8.41 -0.03
CA ASP A 32 -7.81 8.81 1.37
C ASP A 32 -6.46 8.45 1.99
N LEU A 33 -6.02 9.26 2.95
CA LEU A 33 -4.95 8.88 3.87
C LEU A 33 -5.55 8.04 5.00
N LYS A 34 -4.97 6.86 5.27
CA LYS A 34 -5.41 5.96 6.32
C LYS A 34 -4.23 5.46 7.13
N GLY A 35 -4.40 5.43 8.45
CA GLY A 35 -3.37 5.01 9.38
C GLY A 35 -2.09 5.87 9.29
N PRO A 36 -0.91 5.30 9.56
CA PRO A 36 0.42 5.88 9.32
C PRO A 36 0.82 6.17 7.86
N ASN A 37 0.00 5.88 6.85
CA ASN A 37 0.41 6.11 5.46
C ASN A 37 0.53 7.62 5.16
N SER A 38 1.64 8.02 4.54
CA SER A 38 1.96 9.43 4.21
C SER A 38 1.44 9.89 2.84
N MET A 39 0.83 8.98 2.07
CA MET A 39 0.32 9.22 0.72
C MET A 39 -0.91 8.35 0.47
N THR A 40 -1.67 8.67 -0.58
CA THR A 40 -2.85 7.87 -0.93
C THR A 40 -2.44 6.53 -1.53
N LEU A 41 -3.33 5.53 -1.47
CA LEU A 41 -3.06 4.22 -2.07
C LEU A 41 -2.76 4.34 -3.58
N LYS A 42 -3.44 5.25 -4.28
CA LYS A 42 -3.16 5.55 -5.68
C LYS A 42 -1.72 6.04 -5.89
N GLN A 43 -1.28 7.01 -5.10
CA GLN A 43 0.09 7.53 -5.18
C GLN A 43 1.12 6.44 -4.87
N ALA A 44 0.89 5.61 -3.85
CA ALA A 44 1.78 4.52 -3.51
C ALA A 44 1.93 3.50 -4.65
N ARG A 45 0.83 3.14 -5.34
CA ARG A 45 0.85 2.27 -6.53
C ARG A 45 1.65 2.88 -7.68
N GLU A 46 1.43 4.17 -7.96
CA GLU A 46 2.14 4.86 -9.04
C GLU A 46 3.64 4.95 -8.78
N ILE A 47 4.05 5.26 -7.54
CA ILE A 47 5.46 5.30 -7.14
C ILE A 47 6.07 3.90 -7.21
N TYR A 48 5.38 2.87 -6.74
CA TYR A 48 5.87 1.50 -6.79
C TYR A 48 6.06 0.99 -8.22
N LYS A 49 5.14 1.30 -9.14
CA LYS A 49 5.28 1.00 -10.57
C LYS A 49 6.51 1.69 -11.17
N LYS A 50 6.63 3.00 -10.95
CA LYS A 50 7.79 3.80 -11.40
C LYS A 50 9.11 3.29 -10.85
N SER A 51 9.17 2.91 -9.57
CA SER A 51 10.41 2.41 -8.95
C SER A 51 10.84 1.04 -9.44
N LYS A 52 9.90 0.23 -9.96
CA LYS A 52 10.19 -1.07 -10.57
C LYS A 52 10.39 -1.01 -12.08
N ASN A 53 10.31 0.17 -12.71
CA ASN A 53 10.27 0.34 -14.17
C ASN A 53 9.19 -0.53 -14.84
N ILE A 54 8.04 -0.67 -14.18
CA ILE A 54 6.85 -1.42 -14.66
C ILE A 54 5.77 -0.41 -15.07
#